data_AF-A0A841KBY4-F1
#
_entry.id   AF-A0A841KBY4-F1
#
_cell.length_a   1.000
_cell.length_b   1.000
_cell.length_c   1.000
_cell.angle_alpha   90.00
_cell.angle_beta   90.00
_cell.angle_gamma   90.00
#
_symmetry.space_group_name_H-M   'P 1'
#
loop_
_entity.id
_entity.type
_entity.pdbx_description
1 polymer ?
#
loop_
_entity_poly.entity_id
_entity_poly.type
_entity_poly.pdbx_seq_one_letter_code
_entity_poly.pdbx_strand_id
1 'polypeptide(L)'
;MRNTLLSATTLGAALLFGTMTARAADFVCPDLPGSAQTKTIQDLLGSVDPLDRPDQLNAAVDALNKAGVSRAMIIDQIIAAYCPSVAANKNLTPLQKTLRIQRVAAEVSRQVYNITSEEAVLVSVPLPPDTLDKIGALAKQAGVTPAEWIAGVVEAATGR
;
A
#
# COMPACT_ATOMS: atom_id res chain seq x y z
N MET A 1 -29.42 67.80 23.32
CA MET A 1 -28.59 67.23 24.40
C MET A 1 -28.85 65.72 24.45
N ARG A 2 -27.77 64.91 24.37
CA ARG A 2 -27.53 63.52 24.84
C ARG A 2 -28.75 62.78 25.45
N ASN A 3 -29.03 61.50 25.23
CA ASN A 3 -28.18 60.33 25.01
C ASN A 3 -29.13 59.13 24.76
N THR A 4 -29.02 58.38 23.67
CA THR A 4 -29.76 57.11 23.51
C THR A 4 -28.86 55.94 23.89
N LEU A 5 -29.35 55.13 24.82
CA LEU A 5 -28.68 54.01 25.48
C LEU A 5 -28.35 52.87 24.50
N LEU A 6 -27.12 52.37 24.54
CA LEU A 6 -26.71 51.13 23.87
C LEU A 6 -27.33 49.93 24.61
N SER A 7 -28.21 49.21 23.93
CA SER A 7 -28.66 47.88 24.33
C SER A 7 -27.65 46.83 23.89
N ALA A 8 -27.04 46.14 24.85
CA ALA A 8 -26.14 45.02 24.63
C ALA A 8 -26.93 43.77 24.22
N THR A 9 -26.75 43.30 22.99
CA THR A 9 -27.25 42.00 22.52
C THR A 9 -26.19 40.93 22.75
N THR A 10 -26.44 40.07 23.73
CA THR A 10 -25.69 38.82 23.96
C THR A 10 -26.11 37.77 22.92
N LEU A 11 -25.32 37.57 21.87
CA LEU A 11 -25.46 36.40 21.00
C LEU A 11 -24.75 35.20 21.65
N GLY A 12 -25.52 34.35 22.33
CA GLY A 12 -25.09 33.02 22.73
C GLY A 12 -25.10 32.07 21.54
N ALA A 13 -23.96 31.90 20.86
CA ALA A 13 -23.79 30.89 19.83
C ALA A 13 -23.53 29.52 20.47
N ALA A 14 -24.59 28.71 20.63
CA ALA A 14 -24.47 27.31 20.99
C ALA A 14 -23.91 26.52 19.78
N LEU A 15 -22.60 26.28 19.79
CA LEU A 15 -21.95 25.36 18.87
C LEU A 15 -22.36 23.92 19.23
N LEU A 16 -23.39 23.42 18.55
CA LEU A 16 -23.71 21.99 18.51
C LEU A 16 -22.62 21.28 17.69
N PHE A 17 -21.51 20.92 18.35
CA PHE A 17 -20.57 19.94 17.81
C PHE A 17 -21.25 18.57 17.84
N GLY A 18 -22.00 18.27 16.78
CA GLY A 18 -22.45 16.91 16.51
C GLY A 18 -21.23 16.02 16.36
N THR A 19 -21.04 15.11 17.30
CA THR A 19 -20.04 14.04 17.19
C THR A 19 -20.43 13.15 16.02
N MET A 20 -19.90 13.41 14.83
CA MET A 20 -19.91 12.43 13.75
C MET A 20 -19.08 11.23 14.24
N THR A 21 -19.77 10.22 14.76
CA THR A 21 -19.18 8.89 14.91
C THR A 21 -18.91 8.37 13.51
N ALA A 22 -17.68 8.57 13.02
CA ALA A 22 -17.19 7.87 11.85
C ALA A 22 -17.20 6.37 12.17
N ARG A 23 -18.26 5.68 11.76
CA ARG A 23 -18.25 4.21 11.76
C ARG A 23 -17.20 3.80 10.74
N ALA A 24 -16.17 3.08 11.20
CA ALA A 24 -15.25 2.41 10.30
C ALA A 24 -16.09 1.53 9.37
N ALA A 25 -16.12 1.86 8.07
CA ALA A 25 -16.78 1.03 7.09
C ALA A 25 -16.18 -0.38 7.15
N ASP A 26 -17.05 -1.39 7.14
CA ASP A 26 -16.60 -2.78 7.06
C ASP A 26 -15.76 -2.97 5.79
N PHE A 27 -14.71 -3.78 5.89
CA PHE A 27 -13.86 -4.09 4.75
C PHE A 27 -14.60 -5.06 3.80
N VAL A 28 -14.77 -4.66 2.54
CA VAL A 28 -15.46 -5.44 1.51
C VAL A 28 -14.53 -5.66 0.32
N CYS A 29 -14.46 -6.91 -0.15
CA CYS A 29 -13.74 -7.24 -1.37
C CYS A 29 -14.54 -6.84 -2.60
N PRO A 30 -13.92 -6.14 -3.58
CA PRO A 30 -14.59 -5.83 -4.82
C PRO A 30 -14.84 -7.12 -5.62
N ASP A 31 -16.01 -7.18 -6.27
CA ASP A 31 -16.29 -8.21 -7.27
C ASP A 31 -15.65 -7.78 -8.60
N LEU A 32 -14.50 -8.37 -8.91
CA LEU A 32 -13.69 -7.99 -10.07
C LEU A 32 -13.85 -9.03 -11.19
N PRO A 33 -14.00 -8.60 -12.45
CA PRO A 33 -14.11 -9.50 -13.59
C PRO A 33 -12.78 -10.26 -13.83
N GLY A 34 -12.87 -11.53 -14.26
CA GLY A 34 -11.70 -12.33 -14.63
C GLY A 34 -11.27 -13.40 -13.63
N SER A 35 -12.12 -13.79 -12.68
CA SER A 35 -11.84 -14.83 -11.67
C SER A 35 -11.56 -16.25 -12.22
N ALA A 36 -11.49 -16.44 -13.54
CA ALA A 36 -11.22 -17.74 -14.17
C ALA A 36 -9.90 -18.37 -13.71
N GLN A 37 -8.90 -17.55 -13.32
CA GLN A 37 -7.62 -18.04 -12.82
C GLN A 37 -7.45 -17.89 -11.30
N THR A 38 -8.51 -17.53 -10.56
CA THR A 38 -8.44 -17.28 -9.11
C THR A 38 -7.82 -18.44 -8.35
N LYS A 39 -8.18 -19.69 -8.68
CA LYS A 39 -7.60 -20.87 -8.03
C LYS A 39 -6.10 -20.99 -8.31
N THR A 40 -5.67 -20.83 -9.56
CA THR A 40 -4.25 -20.88 -9.94
C THR A 40 -3.44 -19.82 -9.21
N ILE A 41 -3.98 -18.60 -9.13
CA ILE A 41 -3.33 -17.50 -8.41
C ILE A 41 -3.26 -17.81 -6.90
N GLN A 42 -4.33 -18.34 -6.31
CA GLN A 42 -4.34 -18.75 -4.90
C GLN A 42 -3.35 -19.88 -4.61
N ASP A 43 -3.23 -20.86 -5.51
CA ASP A 43 -2.27 -21.96 -5.38
C ASP A 43 -0.82 -21.45 -5.44
N LEU A 44 -0.55 -20.40 -6.25
CA LEU A 44 0.77 -19.79 -6.39
C LEU A 44 1.14 -18.89 -5.19
N LEU A 45 0.21 -18.06 -4.73
CA LEU A 45 0.43 -17.12 -3.62
C LEU A 45 0.37 -17.82 -2.25
N GLY A 46 -0.34 -18.94 -2.16
CA GLY A 46 -0.57 -19.65 -0.90
C GLY A 46 -1.37 -18.81 0.10
N SER A 47 -1.17 -19.09 1.39
CA SER A 47 -1.85 -18.41 2.50
C SER A 47 -1.04 -17.28 3.14
N VAL A 48 0.14 -16.96 2.60
CA VAL A 48 1.06 -15.94 3.12
C VAL A 48 0.81 -14.62 2.40
N ASP A 49 1.14 -13.47 3.03
CA ASP A 49 1.02 -12.17 2.36
C ASP A 49 1.91 -12.17 1.11
N PRO A 50 1.39 -11.86 -0.10
CA PRO A 50 2.17 -11.81 -1.33
C PRO A 50 3.40 -10.89 -1.24
N LEU A 51 3.35 -9.88 -0.37
CA LEU A 51 4.49 -8.99 -0.11
C LEU A 51 5.64 -9.68 0.63
N ASP A 52 5.36 -10.73 1.40
CA ASP A 52 6.38 -11.53 2.08
C ASP A 52 6.98 -12.61 1.13
N ARG A 53 6.39 -12.79 -0.06
CA ARG A 53 6.76 -13.79 -1.08
C ARG A 53 6.82 -13.15 -2.48
N PRO A 54 7.75 -12.20 -2.70
CA PRO A 54 7.86 -11.49 -3.98
C PRO A 54 8.15 -12.45 -5.15
N ASP A 55 8.83 -13.57 -4.90
CA ASP A 55 9.07 -14.65 -5.87
C ASP A 55 7.76 -15.26 -6.40
N GLN A 56 6.81 -15.54 -5.50
CA GLN A 56 5.52 -16.12 -5.85
C GLN A 56 4.60 -15.09 -6.51
N LEU A 57 4.66 -13.84 -6.07
CA LEU A 57 3.93 -12.74 -6.69
C LEU A 57 4.39 -12.54 -8.15
N ASN A 58 5.69 -12.53 -8.39
CA ASN A 58 6.27 -12.47 -9.74
C ASN A 58 5.82 -13.66 -10.58
N ALA A 59 5.89 -14.89 -10.03
CA ALA A 59 5.45 -16.09 -10.75
C ALA A 59 3.96 -16.05 -11.12
N ALA A 60 3.10 -15.48 -10.27
CA ALA A 60 1.69 -15.28 -10.57
C ALA A 60 1.46 -14.25 -11.69
N VAL A 61 2.18 -13.13 -11.65
CA VAL A 61 2.15 -12.12 -12.73
C VAL A 61 2.63 -12.71 -14.06
N ASP A 62 3.72 -13.48 -14.06
CA ASP A 62 4.26 -14.14 -15.24
C ASP A 62 3.31 -15.18 -15.83
N ALA A 63 2.66 -15.98 -14.97
CA ALA A 63 1.67 -16.96 -15.41
C ALA A 63 0.49 -16.28 -16.12
N LEU A 64 0.01 -15.16 -15.58
CA LEU A 64 -1.09 -14.39 -16.18
C LEU A 64 -0.67 -13.71 -17.49
N ASN A 65 0.54 -13.16 -17.55
CA ASN A 65 1.12 -12.63 -18.79
C ASN A 65 1.21 -13.71 -19.88
N LYS A 66 1.74 -14.90 -19.55
CA LYS A 66 1.84 -16.05 -20.47
C LYS A 66 0.47 -16.55 -20.93
N ALA A 67 -0.55 -16.43 -20.10
CA ALA A 67 -1.93 -16.76 -20.44
C ALA A 67 -2.63 -15.67 -21.30
N GLY A 68 -1.93 -14.60 -21.67
CA GLY A 68 -2.47 -13.53 -22.52
C GLY A 68 -3.44 -12.58 -21.80
N VAL A 69 -3.42 -12.55 -20.47
CA VAL A 69 -4.26 -11.63 -19.68
C VAL A 69 -3.74 -10.20 -19.86
N SER A 70 -4.65 -9.25 -20.10
CA SER A 70 -4.25 -7.85 -20.24
C SER A 70 -3.68 -7.29 -18.93
N ARG A 71 -2.69 -6.40 -19.02
CA ARG A 71 -2.02 -5.79 -17.87
C ARG A 71 -2.99 -5.28 -16.78
N ALA A 72 -4.03 -4.56 -17.18
CA ALA A 72 -5.05 -4.08 -16.22
C ALA A 72 -5.78 -5.24 -15.52
N MET A 73 -6.12 -6.30 -16.26
CA MET A 73 -6.78 -7.49 -15.70
C MET A 73 -5.86 -8.33 -14.82
N ILE A 74 -4.53 -8.29 -14.99
CA ILE A 74 -3.59 -9.00 -14.10
C ILE A 74 -3.70 -8.47 -12.68
N ILE A 75 -3.74 -7.14 -12.53
CA ILE A 75 -3.89 -6.48 -11.23
C ILE A 75 -5.22 -6.90 -10.61
N ASP A 76 -6.32 -6.77 -11.36
CA ASP A 76 -7.65 -7.09 -10.86
C ASP A 76 -7.77 -8.57 -10.43
N GLN A 77 -7.22 -9.50 -11.21
CA GLN A 77 -7.29 -10.93 -10.89
C GLN A 77 -6.46 -11.30 -9.67
N ILE A 78 -5.28 -10.71 -9.48
CA ILE A 78 -4.47 -10.94 -8.29
C ILE A 78 -5.17 -10.40 -7.04
N ILE A 79 -5.75 -9.19 -7.13
CA ILE A 79 -6.50 -8.61 -6.01
C ILE A 79 -7.75 -9.41 -5.70
N ALA A 80 -8.51 -9.85 -6.71
CA ALA A 80 -9.68 -10.72 -6.53
C ALA A 80 -9.32 -12.03 -5.83
N ALA A 81 -8.17 -12.63 -6.19
CA ALA A 81 -7.71 -13.88 -5.60
C ALA A 81 -7.23 -13.71 -4.15
N TYR A 82 -6.53 -12.62 -3.84
CA TYR A 82 -5.95 -12.37 -2.53
C TYR A 82 -6.95 -11.81 -1.51
N CYS A 83 -7.88 -10.95 -1.95
CA CYS A 83 -8.76 -10.21 -1.05
C CYS A 83 -9.54 -11.08 -0.05
N PRO A 84 -10.11 -12.24 -0.42
CA PRO A 84 -10.80 -13.12 0.53
C PRO A 84 -9.95 -13.53 1.73
N SER A 85 -8.64 -13.77 1.54
CA SER A 85 -7.74 -14.13 2.64
C SER A 85 -7.53 -12.96 3.63
N VAL A 86 -7.44 -11.74 3.11
CA VAL A 86 -7.35 -10.52 3.91
C VAL A 86 -8.67 -10.22 4.62
N ALA A 87 -9.80 -10.41 3.94
CA ALA A 87 -11.13 -10.24 4.52
C ALA A 87 -11.36 -11.21 5.69
N ALA A 88 -10.94 -12.47 5.55
CA ALA A 88 -11.08 -13.50 6.57
C ALA A 88 -10.13 -13.30 7.78
N ASN A 89 -9.09 -12.48 7.66
CA ASN A 89 -8.13 -12.25 8.73
C ASN A 89 -8.74 -11.41 9.87
N LYS A 90 -8.99 -12.06 11.02
CA LYS A 90 -9.58 -11.43 12.20
C LYS A 90 -8.59 -10.60 13.02
N ASN A 91 -7.30 -10.73 12.77
CA ASN A 91 -6.25 -10.01 13.48
C ASN A 91 -5.98 -8.61 12.88
N LEU A 92 -6.66 -8.27 11.78
CA LEU A 92 -6.50 -6.98 11.10
C LEU A 92 -7.75 -6.11 11.26
N THR A 93 -7.54 -4.83 11.57
CA THR A 93 -8.59 -3.80 11.50
C THR A 93 -9.02 -3.56 10.05
N PRO A 94 -10.21 -2.99 9.80
CA PRO A 94 -10.62 -2.63 8.44
C PRO A 94 -9.60 -1.74 7.72
N LEU A 95 -9.00 -0.77 8.43
CA LEU A 95 -7.94 0.07 7.88
C LEU A 95 -6.70 -0.74 7.49
N GLN A 96 -6.27 -1.68 8.34
CA GLN A 96 -5.12 -2.54 8.04
C GLN A 96 -5.37 -3.44 6.83
N LYS A 97 -6.60 -3.95 6.66
CA LYS A 97 -7.00 -4.73 5.48
C LYS A 97 -6.92 -3.89 4.21
N THR A 98 -7.47 -2.68 4.23
CA THR A 98 -7.38 -1.73 3.10
C THR A 98 -5.93 -1.41 2.73
N LEU A 99 -5.10 -1.06 3.71
CA LEU A 99 -3.70 -0.74 3.47
C LEU A 99 -2.91 -1.93 2.90
N ARG A 100 -3.24 -3.16 3.31
CA ARG A 100 -2.60 -4.38 2.81
C ARG A 100 -2.96 -4.63 1.34
N ILE A 101 -4.23 -4.52 0.96
CA ILE A 101 -4.66 -4.63 -0.44
C ILE A 101 -4.03 -3.54 -1.31
N GLN A 102 -4.01 -2.30 -0.84
CA GLN A 102 -3.40 -1.18 -1.58
C GLN A 102 -1.91 -1.40 -1.83
N ARG A 103 -1.17 -1.95 -0.86
CA ARG A 103 0.26 -2.26 -1.04
C ARG A 103 0.48 -3.37 -2.06
N VAL A 104 -0.31 -4.44 -2.02
CA VAL A 104 -0.23 -5.52 -3.03
C VAL A 104 -0.58 -4.98 -4.41
N ALA A 105 -1.64 -4.17 -4.56
CA ALA A 105 -2.02 -3.58 -5.84
C ALA A 105 -0.90 -2.69 -6.42
N ALA A 106 -0.24 -1.90 -5.57
CA ALA A 106 0.89 -1.08 -5.97
C ALA A 106 2.09 -1.91 -6.44
N GLU A 107 2.39 -3.03 -5.75
CA GLU A 107 3.48 -3.93 -6.13
C GLU A 107 3.20 -4.63 -7.46
N VAL A 108 2.01 -5.22 -7.62
CA VAL A 108 1.60 -5.85 -8.88
C VAL A 108 1.62 -4.84 -10.03
N SER A 109 1.18 -3.61 -9.79
CA SER A 109 1.23 -2.55 -10.81
C SER A 109 2.65 -2.24 -11.25
N ARG A 110 3.63 -2.18 -10.32
CA ARG A 110 5.04 -1.97 -10.67
C ARG A 110 5.56 -3.07 -11.58
N GLN A 111 5.27 -4.32 -11.24
CA GLN A 111 5.71 -5.50 -11.98
C GLN A 111 5.09 -5.56 -13.38
N VAL A 112 3.75 -5.43 -13.46
CA VAL A 112 2.99 -5.55 -14.71
C VAL A 112 3.34 -4.46 -15.72
N TYR A 113 3.61 -3.24 -15.25
CA TYR A 113 3.98 -2.14 -16.12
C TYR A 113 5.49 -2.02 -16.35
N ASN A 114 6.28 -2.97 -15.85
CA ASN A 114 7.73 -2.96 -15.94
C ASN A 114 8.30 -1.58 -15.56
N ILE A 115 7.78 -0.99 -14.47
CA ILE A 115 8.26 0.30 -13.94
C ILE A 115 9.71 0.16 -13.42
N THR A 116 10.24 -1.05 -13.46
CA THR A 116 11.60 -1.47 -13.16
C THR A 116 12.17 -2.22 -14.36
N SER A 117 13.43 -2.00 -14.72
CA SER A 117 14.08 -2.81 -15.77
C SER A 117 14.13 -4.29 -15.35
N GLU A 118 14.23 -5.19 -16.34
CA GLU A 118 14.14 -6.66 -16.23
C GLU A 118 15.15 -7.32 -15.25
N GLU A 119 16.03 -6.53 -14.63
CA GLU A 119 17.11 -6.98 -13.73
C GLU A 119 16.99 -6.42 -12.31
N ALA A 120 16.07 -5.49 -12.05
CA ALA A 120 15.94 -4.80 -10.76
C ALA A 120 14.71 -5.24 -9.96
N VAL A 121 14.94 -5.83 -8.77
CA VAL A 121 13.87 -6.12 -7.79
C VAL A 121 13.70 -4.92 -6.85
N LEU A 122 12.52 -4.30 -6.82
CA LEU A 122 12.22 -3.23 -5.88
C LEU A 122 11.73 -3.76 -4.55
N VAL A 123 12.49 -3.49 -3.48
CA VAL A 123 12.06 -3.75 -2.11
C VAL A 123 11.54 -2.46 -1.50
N SER A 124 10.23 -2.40 -1.21
CA SER A 124 9.60 -1.25 -0.56
C SER A 124 9.55 -1.43 0.96
N VAL A 125 10.40 -0.72 1.69
CA VAL A 125 10.43 -0.75 3.16
C VAL A 125 10.01 0.61 3.71
N PRO A 126 8.96 0.71 4.55
CA PRO A 126 8.63 1.97 5.22
C PRO A 126 9.72 2.29 6.25
N LEU A 127 10.33 3.48 6.11
CA LEU A 127 11.34 3.99 7.04
C LEU A 127 10.76 5.16 7.85
N PRO A 128 11.05 5.26 9.16
CA PRO A 128 10.76 6.46 9.93
C PRO A 128 11.49 7.69 9.35
N PRO A 129 10.91 8.90 9.43
CA PRO A 129 11.55 10.13 8.92
C PRO A 129 12.98 10.32 9.43
N ASP A 130 13.21 10.16 10.74
CA ASP A 130 14.54 10.27 11.36
C ASP A 130 15.56 9.28 10.80
N THR A 131 15.09 8.14 10.28
CA THR A 131 15.96 7.14 9.64
C THR A 131 16.37 7.61 8.24
N LEU A 132 15.44 8.20 7.49
CA LEU A 132 15.73 8.77 6.18
C LEU A 132 16.72 9.93 6.28
N ASP A 133 16.60 10.77 7.30
CA ASP A 133 17.54 11.88 7.54
C ASP A 133 18.95 11.38 7.84
N LYS A 134 19.08 10.32 8.66
CA LYS A 134 20.36 9.67 8.95
C LYS A 134 21.00 9.07 7.71
N ILE A 135 20.20 8.38 6.88
CA ILE A 135 20.67 7.85 5.60
C ILE A 135 21.18 8.99 4.71
N GLY A 136 20.45 10.11 4.63
CA GLY A 136 20.89 11.29 3.89
C GLY A 136 22.23 11.84 4.36
N ALA A 137 22.44 11.90 5.68
CA ALA A 137 23.71 12.35 6.25
C ALA A 137 24.87 11.38 5.96
N LEU A 138 24.64 10.07 6.05
CA LEU A 138 25.65 9.04 5.79
C LEU A 138 26.02 8.98 4.30
N ALA A 139 25.03 9.06 3.41
CA ALA A 139 25.25 9.13 1.97
C ALA A 139 26.09 10.36 1.59
N LYS A 140 25.76 11.52 2.17
CA LYS A 140 26.53 12.75 1.97
C LYS A 140 27.98 12.63 2.45
N GLN A 141 28.23 11.97 3.59
CA GLN A 141 29.59 11.71 4.07
C GLN A 141 30.36 10.77 3.14
N ALA A 142 29.67 9.80 2.52
CA ALA A 142 30.24 8.87 1.55
C ALA A 142 30.34 9.43 0.13
N GLY A 143 29.84 10.65 -0.13
CA GLY A 143 29.87 11.28 -1.46
C GLY A 143 28.96 10.62 -2.50
N VAL A 144 27.94 9.87 -2.05
CA VAL A 144 26.98 9.16 -2.90
C VAL A 144 25.55 9.62 -2.62
N THR A 145 24.61 9.22 -3.47
CA THR A 145 23.18 9.44 -3.22
C THR A 145 22.66 8.54 -2.09
N PRO A 146 21.55 8.90 -1.41
CA PRO A 146 20.91 8.03 -0.43
C PRO A 146 20.58 6.64 -0.97
N ALA A 147 20.16 6.54 -2.24
CA ALA A 147 19.84 5.27 -2.88
C ALA A 147 21.08 4.40 -3.08
N GLU A 148 22.17 4.96 -3.61
CA GLU A 148 23.45 4.25 -3.76
C GLU A 148 24.04 3.82 -2.41
N TRP A 149 23.88 4.66 -1.38
CA TRP A 149 24.30 4.31 -0.03
C TRP A 149 23.53 3.11 0.52
N ILE A 150 22.20 3.11 0.40
CA ILE A 150 21.35 1.98 0.83
C ILE A 150 21.73 0.72 0.05
N ALA A 151 21.91 0.83 -1.27
CA ALA A 151 22.30 -0.30 -2.11
C ALA A 151 23.63 -0.92 -1.63
N GLY A 152 24.66 -0.10 -1.42
CA GLY A 152 25.96 -0.59 -0.93
C GLY A 152 25.88 -1.24 0.45
N VAL A 153 25.02 -0.76 1.35
CA VAL A 153 24.79 -1.41 2.66
C VAL A 153 24.14 -2.77 2.49
N VAL A 154 23.15 -2.90 1.60
CA VAL A 154 22.47 -4.18 1.33
C VAL A 154 23.42 -5.19 0.67
N GLU A 155 24.23 -4.75 -0.28
CA GLU A 155 25.26 -5.58 -0.94
C GLU A 155 26.28 -6.10 0.09
N ALA A 156 26.84 -5.21 0.92
CA ALA A 156 27.76 -5.57 1.98
C ALA A 156 27.15 -6.55 2.99
N ALA A 157 25.87 -6.40 3.34
CA ALA A 157 25.17 -7.28 4.26
C ALA A 157 24.87 -8.67 3.68
N THR A 158 24.82 -8.79 2.35
CA THR A 158 24.53 -10.04 1.63
C THR A 158 25.77 -10.73 1.08
N GLY A 159 26.95 -10.13 1.27
CA GLY A 159 28.23 -10.70 0.87
C GLY A 159 28.50 -10.65 -0.63
N ARG A 160 27.95 -9.65 -1.32
CA ARG A 160 28.33 -9.28 -2.70
C ARG A 160 29.19 -8.03 -2.70
#